data_AF-A0A382YEH6-F1
#
_entry.id   AF-A0A382YEH6-F1
#
_cell.length_a   1.000
_cell.length_b   1.000
_cell.length_c   1.000
_cell.angle_alpha   90.00
_cell.angle_beta   90.00
_cell.angle_gamma   90.00
#
_symmetry.space_group_name_H-M   'P 1'
#
loop_
_entity.id
_entity.type
_entity.pdbx_description
1 polymer ?
#
loop_
_entity_poly.entity_id
_entity_poly.type
_entity_poly.pdbx_seq_one_letter_code
_entity_poly.pdbx_strand_id
1 'polypeptide(L)'
;RNVDSVTWTLDYECSYHGGTYNLKVDQWVPVHDGFLTAGDNNGCMIDQPSANNQGTGSGLFESGNPVLAAKEEWIVGVASAEIPWIGAIKLLSSGTHGSVTQGTWTYLTLTTLLILASPVIIDFATSQMRGSNEEE
;
A
#
# COMPACT_ATOMS: atom_id res chain seq x y z
N ARG A 1 -15.30 -3.45 -24.45
CA ARG A 1 -14.71 -4.41 -25.40
C ARG A 1 -13.93 -5.40 -24.55
N ASN A 2 -14.36 -6.66 -24.49
CA ASN A 2 -13.56 -7.68 -23.79
C ASN A 2 -12.21 -7.82 -24.50
N VAL A 3 -11.14 -7.96 -23.72
CA VAL A 3 -9.78 -8.15 -24.22
C VAL A 3 -9.48 -9.64 -24.29
N ASP A 4 -8.87 -10.09 -25.39
CA ASP A 4 -8.54 -11.51 -25.60
C ASP A 4 -7.38 -11.95 -24.68
N SER A 5 -6.44 -11.04 -24.41
CA SER A 5 -5.40 -11.22 -23.40
C SER A 5 -4.85 -9.87 -22.92
N VAL A 6 -4.23 -9.87 -21.74
CA VAL A 6 -3.59 -8.72 -21.11
C VAL A 6 -2.11 -9.01 -20.93
N THR A 7 -1.26 -8.16 -21.51
CA THR A 7 0.17 -8.07 -21.17
C THR A 7 0.46 -6.64 -20.73
N TRP A 8 1.00 -6.49 -19.53
CA TRP A 8 1.33 -5.20 -18.95
C TRP A 8 2.52 -5.31 -18.01
N THR A 9 3.52 -4.44 -18.18
CA THR A 9 4.59 -4.24 -17.22
C THR A 9 4.25 -3.05 -16.34
N LEU A 10 4.13 -3.27 -15.04
CA LEU A 10 3.88 -2.23 -14.06
C LEU A 10 5.19 -1.54 -13.68
N ASP A 11 5.13 -0.25 -13.37
CA ASP A 11 6.26 0.49 -12.78
C ASP A 11 6.36 0.18 -11.28
N TYR A 12 6.59 -1.10 -10.98
CA TYR A 12 6.72 -1.66 -9.63
C TYR A 12 7.94 -2.57 -9.63
N GLU A 13 9.07 -1.99 -9.23
CA GLU A 13 10.34 -2.71 -9.13
C GLU A 13 10.33 -3.68 -7.95
N CYS A 14 10.70 -4.92 -8.23
CA CYS A 14 10.89 -5.95 -7.24
C CYS A 14 12.29 -6.54 -7.32
N SER A 15 12.82 -6.93 -6.17
CA SER A 15 14.06 -7.72 -6.08
C SER A 15 13.71 -9.21 -6.09
N TYR A 16 14.10 -9.94 -7.14
CA TYR A 16 13.80 -11.38 -7.32
C TYR A 16 15.01 -12.12 -7.91
N HIS A 17 15.34 -13.32 -7.41
CA HIS A 17 16.48 -14.16 -7.84
C HIS A 17 17.81 -13.41 -8.08
N GLY A 18 18.13 -12.41 -7.24
CA GLY A 18 19.38 -11.65 -7.34
C GLY A 18 19.41 -10.59 -8.45
N GLY A 19 18.27 -10.22 -9.02
CA GLY A 19 18.11 -9.08 -9.92
C GLY A 19 16.92 -8.19 -9.55
N THR A 20 16.82 -7.04 -10.21
CA THR A 20 15.68 -6.12 -10.10
C THR A 20 14.83 -6.25 -11.36
N TYR A 21 13.54 -6.51 -11.19
CA TYR A 21 12.59 -6.70 -12.29
C TYR A 21 11.29 -5.97 -11.98
N ASN A 22 10.62 -5.47 -13.01
CA ASN A 22 9.29 -4.91 -12.87
C ASN A 22 8.23 -6.00 -12.83
N LEU A 23 7.25 -5.85 -11.94
CA LEU A 23 6.07 -6.71 -11.90
C LEU A 23 5.36 -6.69 -13.25
N LYS A 24 5.01 -7.87 -13.75
CA LYS A 24 4.45 -8.03 -15.10
C LYS A 24 3.25 -8.97 -15.09
N VAL A 25 2.17 -8.54 -15.72
CA VAL A 25 1.09 -9.38 -16.22
C VAL A 25 1.45 -9.80 -17.65
N ASP A 26 1.37 -11.08 -17.98
CA ASP A 26 1.73 -11.53 -19.32
C ASP A 26 0.75 -12.55 -19.87
N GLN A 27 0.15 -12.22 -21.02
CA GLN A 27 -0.80 -13.05 -21.74
C GLN A 27 -1.92 -13.61 -20.84
N TRP A 28 -2.31 -12.85 -19.81
CA TRP A 28 -3.37 -13.25 -18.91
C TRP A 28 -4.72 -13.12 -19.62
N VAL A 29 -5.54 -14.17 -19.54
CA VAL A 29 -6.90 -14.20 -20.10
C VAL A 29 -7.90 -14.05 -18.95
N PRO A 30 -8.48 -12.85 -18.73
CA PRO A 30 -9.44 -12.64 -17.66
C PRO A 30 -10.74 -13.42 -17.90
N VAL A 31 -11.25 -14.08 -16.87
CA VAL A 31 -12.58 -14.72 -16.90
C VAL A 31 -13.69 -13.66 -16.90
N HIS A 32 -13.44 -12.54 -16.21
CA HIS A 32 -14.30 -11.37 -16.15
C HIS A 32 -13.45 -10.12 -15.85
N ASP A 33 -14.05 -8.95 -16.03
CA ASP A 33 -13.46 -7.66 -15.65
C ASP A 33 -13.34 -7.51 -14.13
N GLY A 34 -12.32 -6.77 -13.69
CA GLY A 34 -12.06 -6.56 -12.27
C GLY A 34 -10.64 -6.08 -11.98
N PHE A 35 -10.29 -6.13 -10.71
CA PHE A 35 -9.04 -5.67 -10.15
C PHE A 35 -8.12 -6.85 -9.82
N LEU A 36 -6.84 -6.69 -10.17
CA LEU A 36 -5.76 -7.52 -9.66
C LEU A 36 -5.18 -6.86 -8.41
N THR A 37 -4.89 -7.66 -7.39
CA THR A 37 -4.31 -7.19 -6.14
C THR A 37 -2.90 -7.72 -5.97
N ALA A 38 -2.07 -6.93 -5.33
CA ALA A 38 -0.70 -7.26 -5.00
C ALA A 38 -0.47 -6.73 -3.59
N GLY A 39 -0.25 -7.63 -2.63
CA GLY A 39 0.15 -7.25 -1.28
C GLY A 39 1.52 -6.56 -1.23
N ASP A 40 1.80 -5.87 -0.13
CA ASP A 40 3.09 -5.24 0.17
C ASP A 40 4.23 -6.25 0.39
N ASN A 41 3.90 -7.48 0.79
CA ASN A 41 4.85 -8.59 0.95
C ASN A 41 4.52 -9.78 0.04
N ASN A 42 4.43 -9.52 -1.26
CA ASN A 42 3.98 -10.49 -2.26
C ASN A 42 5.12 -11.15 -3.06
N GLY A 43 6.39 -10.85 -2.76
CA GLY A 43 7.54 -11.45 -3.45
C GLY A 43 7.57 -11.22 -4.97
N CYS A 44 7.02 -10.08 -5.43
CA CYS A 44 6.80 -9.76 -6.85
C CYS A 44 5.76 -10.61 -7.57
N MET A 45 4.71 -11.04 -6.87
CA MET A 45 3.64 -11.83 -7.45
C MET A 45 2.28 -11.16 -7.25
N ILE A 46 1.40 -11.30 -8.22
CA ILE A 46 -0.01 -10.90 -8.10
C ILE A 46 -0.74 -11.94 -7.23
N ASP A 47 -1.63 -11.50 -6.36
CA ASP A 47 -2.32 -12.40 -5.41
C ASP A 47 -3.26 -13.38 -6.12
N GLN A 48 -3.77 -13.02 -7.30
CA GLN A 48 -4.51 -13.88 -8.21
C GLN A 48 -3.52 -14.68 -9.08
N PRO A 49 -3.25 -15.97 -8.78
CA PRO A 49 -2.15 -16.72 -9.40
C PRO A 49 -2.27 -16.86 -10.91
N SER A 50 -3.51 -16.80 -11.44
CA SER A 50 -3.79 -16.90 -12.87
C SER A 50 -3.21 -15.75 -13.69
N ALA A 51 -2.94 -14.59 -13.08
CA ALA A 51 -2.38 -13.41 -13.73
C ALA A 51 -0.84 -13.37 -13.70
N ASN A 52 -0.19 -14.30 -12.98
CA ASN A 52 1.25 -14.40 -12.93
C ASN A 52 1.80 -15.21 -14.09
N ASN A 53 2.92 -14.76 -14.65
CA ASN A 53 3.67 -15.55 -15.61
C ASN A 53 4.13 -16.86 -14.94
N GLN A 54 3.87 -17.99 -15.60
CA GLN A 54 4.16 -19.38 -15.16
C GLN A 54 3.11 -20.07 -14.28
N GLY A 55 2.06 -19.42 -13.76
CA GLY A 55 1.06 -20.06 -12.89
C GLY A 55 1.63 -20.69 -11.60
N THR A 56 2.94 -20.55 -11.38
CA THR A 56 3.72 -21.05 -10.25
C THR A 56 4.11 -19.85 -9.42
N GLY A 57 3.21 -19.46 -8.53
CA GLY A 57 3.42 -18.34 -7.63
C GLY A 57 2.67 -18.56 -6.32
N SER A 58 3.22 -18.00 -5.24
CA SER A 58 2.44 -17.75 -4.03
C SER A 58 1.26 -16.84 -4.40
N GLY A 59 0.08 -17.19 -3.91
CA GLY A 59 -1.14 -16.41 -4.10
C GLY A 59 -2.31 -17.10 -3.43
N LEU A 60 -3.51 -16.55 -3.62
CA LEU A 60 -4.71 -17.00 -2.94
C LEU A 60 -5.39 -18.13 -3.74
N PHE A 61 -5.69 -19.23 -3.04
CA PHE A 61 -6.38 -20.39 -3.59
C PHE A 61 -7.57 -20.74 -2.70
N GLU A 62 -8.68 -21.11 -3.32
CA GLU A 62 -9.87 -21.62 -2.66
C GLU A 62 -10.08 -23.06 -3.13
N SER A 63 -9.98 -24.02 -2.19
CA SER A 63 -10.14 -25.44 -2.50
C SER A 63 -9.28 -25.93 -3.68
N GLY A 64 -8.05 -25.41 -3.81
CA GLY A 64 -7.09 -25.74 -4.88
C GLY A 64 -7.29 -24.98 -6.20
N ASN A 65 -8.32 -24.15 -6.32
CA ASN A 65 -8.54 -23.29 -7.49
C ASN A 65 -7.99 -21.89 -7.23
N PRO A 66 -7.29 -21.26 -8.19
CA PRO A 66 -6.80 -19.90 -8.03
C PRO A 66 -7.99 -18.94 -7.93
N VAL A 67 -7.92 -17.98 -7.00
CA VAL A 67 -8.92 -16.92 -6.96
C VAL A 67 -8.84 -16.06 -8.21
N LEU A 68 -10.00 -15.56 -8.65
CA LEU A 68 -10.14 -14.69 -9.82
C LEU A 68 -9.92 -13.22 -9.43
N ALA A 69 -9.93 -12.33 -10.44
CA ALA A 69 -9.90 -10.89 -10.21
C ALA A 69 -11.03 -10.46 -9.26
N ALA A 70 -10.78 -9.45 -8.43
CA ALA A 70 -11.80 -8.88 -7.57
C ALA A 70 -12.76 -8.04 -8.41
N LYS A 71 -14.06 -8.33 -8.34
CA LYS A 71 -15.04 -7.55 -9.09
C LYS A 71 -15.26 -6.17 -8.48
N GLU A 72 -15.69 -5.22 -9.30
CA GLU A 72 -15.97 -3.86 -8.84
C GLU A 72 -17.05 -3.83 -7.74
N GLU A 73 -18.08 -4.67 -7.83
CA GLU A 73 -19.12 -4.73 -6.79
C GLU A 73 -18.63 -5.30 -5.45
N TRP A 74 -17.45 -5.93 -5.42
CA TRP A 74 -16.83 -6.41 -4.18
C TRP A 74 -15.94 -5.36 -3.53
N ILE A 75 -15.61 -4.29 -4.24
CA ILE A 75 -14.81 -3.19 -3.73
C ILE A 75 -15.72 -2.30 -2.86
N VAL A 76 -15.51 -2.38 -1.55
CA VAL A 76 -16.26 -1.58 -0.57
C VAL A 76 -15.73 -0.14 -0.48
N GLY A 77 -14.47 0.08 -0.87
CA GLY A 77 -13.85 1.41 -0.87
C GLY A 77 -12.35 1.33 -1.08
N VAL A 78 -11.71 2.50 -1.11
CA VAL A 78 -10.25 2.63 -1.12
C VAL A 78 -9.78 2.83 0.31
N ALA A 79 -8.87 1.99 0.77
CA ALA A 79 -8.21 2.20 2.06
C ALA A 79 -7.52 3.57 2.03
N SER A 80 -8.02 4.49 2.83
CA SER A 80 -7.42 5.82 3.04
C SER A 80 -6.40 5.73 4.19
N ALA A 81 -5.88 6.88 4.63
CA ALA A 81 -4.99 6.99 5.77
C ALA A 81 -5.53 6.19 6.97
N GLU A 82 -4.90 5.06 7.26
CA GLU A 82 -5.17 4.31 8.48
C GLU A 82 -4.72 5.15 9.69
N ILE A 83 -5.42 5.05 10.83
CA ILE A 83 -4.93 5.68 12.07
C ILE A 83 -3.55 5.10 12.34
N PRO A 84 -2.55 5.97 12.41
CA PRO A 84 -1.41 5.63 11.64
C PRO A 84 -0.51 4.82 12.58
N TRP A 85 -0.04 3.70 12.04
CA TRP A 85 1.14 3.00 12.54
C TRP A 85 1.02 2.16 13.82
N ILE A 86 -0.15 1.90 14.43
CA ILE A 86 -0.20 0.86 15.50
C ILE A 86 0.35 -0.47 14.96
N GLY A 87 0.01 -0.82 13.72
CA GLY A 87 0.58 -1.96 13.01
C GLY A 87 2.10 -1.84 12.81
N ALA A 88 2.61 -0.68 12.38
CA ALA A 88 4.05 -0.50 12.20
C ALA A 88 4.83 -0.49 13.53
N ILE A 89 4.27 0.07 14.59
CA ILE A 89 4.81 0.03 15.96
C ILE A 89 4.81 -1.41 16.48
N LYS A 90 3.75 -2.18 16.20
CA LYS A 90 3.72 -3.61 16.48
C LYS A 90 4.86 -4.32 15.74
N LEU A 91 5.02 -4.07 14.44
CA LEU A 91 6.11 -4.62 13.64
C LEU A 91 7.50 -4.20 14.16
N LEU A 92 7.64 -2.97 14.66
CA LEU A 92 8.84 -2.51 15.36
C LEU A 92 9.12 -3.33 16.61
N SER A 93 8.09 -3.52 17.45
CA SER A 93 8.22 -4.30 18.69
C SER A 93 8.54 -5.78 18.44
N SER A 94 8.07 -6.35 17.32
CA SER A 94 8.35 -7.72 16.92
C SER A 94 9.62 -7.89 16.09
N GLY A 95 10.37 -6.80 15.82
CA GLY A 95 11.60 -6.83 15.04
C GLY A 95 11.40 -6.96 13.52
N THR A 96 10.16 -6.94 13.02
CA THR A 96 9.77 -7.09 11.61
C THR A 96 9.40 -5.76 10.94
N HIS A 97 10.02 -4.67 11.38
CA HIS A 97 9.75 -3.31 10.90
C HIS A 97 10.06 -3.07 9.41
N GLY A 98 10.86 -3.94 8.78
CA GLY A 98 11.15 -3.89 7.34
C GLY A 98 10.02 -4.37 6.45
N SER A 99 8.92 -4.88 7.02
CA SER A 99 7.75 -5.35 6.27
C SER A 99 6.79 -4.23 5.83
N VAL A 100 7.10 -2.96 6.12
CA VAL A 100 6.33 -1.80 5.64
C VAL A 100 7.21 -0.92 4.78
N THR A 101 6.59 -0.18 3.86
CA THR A 101 7.31 0.75 2.98
C THR A 101 8.01 1.87 3.76
N GLN A 102 9.08 2.43 3.20
CA GLN A 102 9.82 3.54 3.81
C GLN A 102 8.94 4.76 4.09
N GLY A 103 7.94 5.01 3.21
CA GLY A 103 6.97 6.09 3.38
C GLY A 103 6.22 6.02 4.71
N THR A 104 5.89 4.81 5.19
CA THR A 104 5.24 4.60 6.49
C THR A 104 6.03 5.23 7.63
N TRP A 105 7.35 5.02 7.66
CA TRP A 105 8.23 5.58 8.70
C TRP A 105 8.34 7.10 8.58
N THR A 106 8.45 7.63 7.37
CA THR A 106 8.51 9.07 7.13
C THR A 106 7.25 9.80 7.61
N TYR A 107 6.07 9.31 7.23
CA TYR A 107 4.80 9.91 7.66
C TYR A 107 4.55 9.74 9.17
N LEU A 108 4.99 8.62 9.75
CA LEU A 108 5.06 8.38 11.20
C LEU A 108 5.83 9.44 11.94
N THR A 109 7.08 9.66 11.54
CA THR A 109 7.92 10.66 12.20
C THR A 109 7.34 12.06 12.04
N LEU A 110 6.94 12.46 10.83
CA LEU A 110 6.43 13.81 10.57
C LEU A 110 5.17 14.12 11.37
N THR A 111 4.21 13.21 11.37
CA THR A 111 2.93 13.42 12.07
C THR A 111 3.13 13.37 13.59
N THR A 112 4.01 12.50 14.10
CA THR A 112 4.39 12.50 15.52
C THR A 112 5.01 13.84 15.94
N LEU A 113 5.94 14.38 15.14
CA LEU A 113 6.54 15.69 15.39
C LEU A 113 5.50 16.81 15.35
N LEU A 114 4.55 16.76 14.41
CA LEU A 114 3.48 17.74 14.31
C LEU A 114 2.59 17.73 15.57
N ILE A 115 2.21 16.54 16.06
CA ILE A 115 1.42 16.41 17.29
C ILE A 115 2.20 16.95 18.50
N LEU A 116 3.48 16.62 18.63
CA LEU A 116 4.32 17.10 19.73
C LEU A 116 4.59 18.61 19.65
N ALA A 117 4.71 19.17 18.44
CA ALA A 117 4.91 20.61 18.24
C ALA A 117 3.61 21.40 18.35
N SER A 118 2.44 20.76 18.22
CA SER A 118 1.15 21.43 18.21
C SER A 118 0.91 22.35 19.43
N PRO A 119 1.26 21.99 20.68
CA PRO A 119 1.03 22.88 21.81
C PRO A 119 1.89 24.14 21.72
N VAL A 120 3.16 24.01 21.32
CA VAL A 120 4.07 25.15 21.16
C VAL A 120 3.60 26.09 20.07
N ILE A 121 3.12 25.53 18.95
CA ILE A 121 2.58 26.30 17.83
C ILE A 121 1.32 27.06 18.27
N ILE A 122 0.42 26.40 19.02
CA ILE A 122 -0.80 27.01 19.54
C ILE A 122 -0.48 28.11 20.56
N ASP A 123 0.45 27.87 21.49
CA ASP A 123 0.87 28.86 22.49
C ASP A 123 1.51 30.09 21.82
N PHE A 124 2.36 29.88 20.81
CA PHE A 124 2.95 30.97 20.04
C PHE A 124 1.88 31.76 19.28
N ALA A 125 0.98 31.09 18.56
CA ALA A 125 -0.08 31.76 17.81
C ALA A 125 -1.03 32.56 18.72
N THR A 126 -1.42 31.98 19.86
CA THR A 126 -2.31 32.64 20.82
C THR A 126 -1.65 33.84 21.51
N SER A 127 -0.37 33.74 21.85
CA SER A 127 0.39 34.88 22.41
C SER A 127 0.53 36.03 21.42
N GLN A 128 0.78 35.74 20.14
CA GLN A 128 0.87 36.74 19.09
C GLN A 128 -0.48 37.44 18.83
N MET A 129 -1.60 36.71 18.89
CA MET A 129 -2.94 37.30 18.80
C MET A 129 -3.28 38.20 19.99
N ARG A 130 -2.89 37.82 21.22
CA ARG A 130 -3.10 38.68 22.39
C ARG A 130 -2.33 39.98 22.31
N GLY A 131 -1.05 39.94 21.89
CA GLY A 131 -0.25 41.16 21.73
C GLY A 131 -0.84 42.12 20.69
N SER A 132 -1.37 41.59 19.59
CA SER A 132 -2.01 42.40 18.55
C SER A 132 -3.30 43.10 19.01
N ASN A 133 -4.07 42.50 19.91
CA ASN A 133 -5.31 43.09 20.44
C ASN A 133 -5.06 44.15 21.54
N GLU A 134 -3.88 44.18 22.13
CA GLU A 134 -3.50 45.17 23.16
C GLU A 134 -2.88 46.45 22.55
N GLU A 135 -2.52 46.42 21.25
CA GLU A 135 -1.95 47.55 20.51
C GLU A 135 -2.98 48.33 19.65
N GLU A 136 -4.25 47.90 19.61
CA GLU A 136 -5.41 48.68 19.08
C GLU A 136 -6.15 49.44 20.19
#